data_AF-A0A2S9QEC0-F1
#
_entry.id   AF-A0A2S9QEC0-F1
#
_cell.length_a   1.000
_cell.length_b   1.000
_cell.length_c   1.000
_cell.angle_alpha   90.00
_cell.angle_beta   90.00
_cell.angle_gamma   90.00
#
_symmetry.space_group_name_H-M   'P 1'
#
loop_
_entity.id
_entity.type
_entity.pdbx_description
1 polymer ?
#
loop_
_entity_poly.entity_id
_entity_poly.type
_entity_poly.pdbx_seq_one_letter_code
_entity_poly.pdbx_strand_id
1 'polypeptide(L)'
;MSKSFIDHIKTRRTQYALGKTLPKSEEEISRLIQDVIKHVPSSFNSQSSRAVILFGKQSDKFWHLTKEILRKIVPADSFASTEAKMDSFAAGAGTVLFFEDQDVVKSLQEK
;
A
#
# COMPACT_ATOMS: atom_id res chain seq x y z
N MET A 1 4.78 22.19 19.70
CA MET A 1 3.33 21.90 19.77
C MET A 1 3.01 20.72 18.87
N SER A 2 2.11 19.83 19.28
CA SER A 2 1.55 18.81 18.40
C SER A 2 0.84 19.50 17.22
N LYS A 3 1.04 19.00 16.00
CA LYS A 3 0.26 19.45 14.83
C LYS A 3 -1.20 19.05 15.04
N SER A 4 -2.13 19.86 14.53
CA SER A 4 -3.54 19.47 14.52
C SER A 4 -3.78 18.37 13.49
N PHE A 5 -4.92 17.68 13.58
CA PHE A 5 -5.33 16.71 12.58
C PHE A 5 -5.39 17.31 11.16
N ILE A 6 -5.89 18.55 11.03
CA ILE A 6 -5.97 19.26 9.75
C ILE A 6 -4.58 19.58 9.20
N ASP A 7 -3.62 19.93 10.05
CA ASP A 7 -2.24 20.19 9.62
C ASP A 7 -1.57 18.92 9.09
N HIS A 8 -1.82 17.77 9.72
CA HIS A 8 -1.33 16.48 9.22
C HIS A 8 -1.89 16.17 7.82
N ILE A 9 -3.19 16.36 7.61
CA ILE A 9 -3.82 16.15 6.29
C ILE A 9 -3.20 17.07 5.23
N LYS A 10 -3.01 18.37 5.54
CA LYS A 10 -2.40 19.33 4.61
C LYS A 10 -0.97 18.95 4.20
N THR A 11 -0.20 18.41 5.14
CA THR A 11 1.20 18.03 4.87
C THR A 11 1.35 16.68 4.14
N ARG A 12 0.32 15.83 4.14
CA ARG A 12 0.36 14.53 3.45
C ARG A 12 0.36 14.73 1.93
N ARG A 13 1.40 14.21 1.27
CA ARG A 13 1.54 14.22 -0.20
C ARG A 13 1.88 12.83 -0.72
N THR A 14 1.54 12.58 -1.98
CA THR A 14 2.04 11.39 -2.70
C THR A 14 3.53 11.56 -2.95
N GLN A 15 4.32 10.58 -2.53
CA GLN A 15 5.78 10.57 -2.69
C GLN A 15 6.19 9.47 -3.66
N TYR A 16 6.96 9.84 -4.70
CA TYR A 16 7.49 8.89 -5.68
C TYR A 16 9.00 8.65 -5.51
N ALA A 17 9.71 9.58 -4.87
CA ALA A 17 11.11 9.41 -4.51
C ALA A 17 11.19 8.69 -3.15
N LEU A 18 11.17 7.37 -3.19
CA LEU A 18 11.25 6.50 -2.01
C LEU A 18 12.66 5.94 -1.87
N GLY A 19 13.01 5.54 -0.64
CA GLY A 19 14.27 4.84 -0.34
C GLY A 19 14.04 3.59 0.50
N LYS A 20 15.12 2.82 0.68
CA LYS A 20 15.12 1.56 1.44
C LYS A 20 15.23 1.73 2.95
N THR A 21 15.62 2.92 3.42
CA THR A 21 15.77 3.20 4.85
C THR A 21 14.44 3.61 5.45
N LEU A 22 13.97 2.82 6.42
CA LEU A 22 12.79 3.15 7.21
C LEU A 22 13.17 4.10 8.36
N PRO A 23 12.31 5.06 8.72
CA PRO A 23 12.54 5.95 9.86
C PRO A 23 12.27 5.26 11.21
N LYS A 24 11.74 4.04 11.21
CA LYS A 24 11.31 3.23 12.35
C LYS A 24 11.54 1.76 12.06
N SER A 25 11.49 0.92 13.09
CA SER A 25 11.52 -0.54 12.92
C SER A 25 10.32 -1.06 12.11
N GLU A 26 10.49 -2.21 11.47
CA GLU A 26 9.40 -2.89 10.74
C GLU A 26 8.23 -3.22 11.67
N GLU A 27 8.51 -3.55 12.93
CA GLU A 27 7.52 -3.84 13.97
C GLU A 27 6.71 -2.60 14.35
N GLU A 28 7.37 -1.44 14.57
CA GLU A 28 6.67 -0.19 14.86
C GLU A 28 5.77 0.24 13.70
N ILE A 29 6.26 0.11 12.47
CA ILE A 29 5.49 0.45 11.26
C ILE A 29 4.30 -0.51 11.12
N SER A 30 4.53 -1.80 11.35
CA SER A 30 3.46 -2.80 11.28
C SER A 30 2.36 -2.53 12.29
N ARG A 31 2.72 -2.23 13.54
CA ARG A 31 1.75 -1.83 14.58
C ARG A 31 1.00 -0.57 14.20
N LEU A 32 1.70 0.46 13.72
CA LEU A 32 1.07 1.71 13.26
C LEU A 32 0.03 1.45 12.16
N ILE A 33 0.36 0.63 11.16
CA ILE A 33 -0.57 0.28 10.08
C ILE A 33 -1.78 -0.50 10.63
N GLN A 34 -1.55 -1.48 11.51
CA GLN A 34 -2.60 -2.28 12.12
C GLN A 34 -3.55 -1.43 12.98
N ASP A 35 -3.01 -0.53 13.80
CA ASP A 35 -3.79 0.38 14.64
C ASP A 35 -4.68 1.30 13.80
N VAL A 36 -4.13 1.86 12.72
CA VAL A 36 -4.92 2.70 11.80
C VAL A 36 -6.06 1.90 11.18
N ILE A 37 -5.79 0.69 10.65
CA ILE A 37 -6.82 -0.14 10.03
C ILE A 37 -7.91 -0.52 11.04
N LYS A 38 -7.53 -0.85 12.28
CA LYS A 38 -8.46 -1.26 13.34
C LYS A 38 -9.36 -0.12 13.82
N HIS A 39 -8.83 1.10 13.86
CA HIS A 39 -9.52 2.25 14.48
C HIS A 39 -10.20 3.19 13.47
N VAL A 40 -9.94 3.04 12.18
CA VAL A 40 -10.73 3.71 11.14
C VAL A 40 -12.13 3.06 11.09
N PRO A 41 -13.21 3.86 11.18
CA PRO A 41 -14.56 3.31 11.16
C PRO A 41 -14.86 2.65 9.82
N SER A 42 -15.63 1.57 9.87
CA SER A 42 -16.20 0.90 8.71
C SER A 42 -17.73 0.97 8.77
N SER A 43 -18.37 0.96 7.61
CA SER A 43 -19.83 0.95 7.50
C SER A 43 -20.42 -0.19 8.34
N PHE A 44 -21.36 0.12 9.22
CA PHE A 44 -21.97 -0.85 10.16
C PHE A 44 -20.97 -1.63 11.02
N ASN A 45 -19.76 -1.08 11.24
CA ASN A 45 -18.66 -1.76 11.92
C ASN A 45 -18.30 -3.13 11.28
N SER A 46 -18.46 -3.22 9.95
CA SER A 46 -18.23 -4.46 9.18
C SER A 46 -16.81 -5.00 9.31
N GLN A 47 -15.83 -4.11 9.50
CA GLN A 47 -14.41 -4.42 9.60
C GLN A 47 -13.93 -5.33 8.46
N SER A 48 -14.38 -5.05 7.23
CA SER A 48 -14.03 -5.84 6.05
C SER A 48 -12.61 -5.57 5.55
N SER A 49 -11.99 -4.45 5.92
CA SER A 49 -10.65 -4.10 5.47
C SER A 49 -9.60 -5.13 5.93
N ARG A 50 -8.72 -5.51 5.02
CA ARG A 50 -7.57 -6.41 5.23
C ARG A 50 -6.33 -5.77 4.63
N ALA A 51 -5.17 -6.02 5.23
CA ALA A 51 -3.90 -5.57 4.66
C ALA A 51 -2.81 -6.63 4.79
N VAL A 52 -1.94 -6.67 3.78
CA VAL A 52 -0.70 -7.46 3.78
C VAL A 52 0.47 -6.49 3.68
N ILE A 53 1.39 -6.57 4.64
CA ILE A 53 2.56 -5.71 4.72
C ILE A 53 3.76 -6.51 4.22
N LEU A 54 4.45 -5.97 3.21
CA LEU A 54 5.63 -6.58 2.61
C LEU A 54 6.83 -5.66 2.84
N PHE A 55 7.89 -6.16 3.46
CA PHE A 55 9.15 -5.43 3.61
C PHE A 55 10.26 -6.03 2.73
N GLY A 56 11.26 -5.20 2.42
CA GLY A 56 12.48 -5.61 1.74
C GLY A 56 12.23 -6.49 0.51
N LYS A 57 12.80 -7.70 0.54
CA LYS A 57 12.75 -8.64 -0.60
C LYS A 57 11.33 -9.04 -1.01
N GLN A 58 10.36 -9.07 -0.10
CA GLN A 58 8.98 -9.42 -0.44
C GLN A 58 8.29 -8.28 -1.21
N SER A 59 8.59 -7.03 -0.84
CA SER A 59 8.15 -5.85 -1.58
C SER A 59 8.78 -5.84 -2.98
N ASP A 60 10.08 -6.10 -3.08
CA ASP A 60 10.79 -6.18 -4.37
C ASP A 60 10.21 -7.25 -5.28
N LYS A 61 9.95 -8.44 -4.72
CA LYS A 61 9.33 -9.55 -5.44
C LYS A 61 7.95 -9.18 -5.98
N PHE A 62 7.12 -8.49 -5.19
CA PHE A 62 5.80 -8.04 -5.64
C PHE A 62 5.88 -7.12 -6.87
N TRP A 63 6.77 -6.12 -6.84
CA TRP A 63 6.93 -5.19 -7.96
C TRP A 63 7.58 -5.84 -9.18
N HIS A 64 8.51 -6.78 -8.98
CA HIS A 64 9.05 -7.57 -10.08
C HIS A 64 7.97 -8.42 -10.76
N LEU A 65 7.12 -9.12 -9.99
CA LEU A 65 5.99 -9.87 -10.53
C LEU A 65 5.03 -8.96 -11.31
N THR A 66 4.72 -7.79 -10.75
CA THR A 66 3.86 -6.79 -11.41
C THR A 66 4.44 -6.36 -12.75
N LYS A 67 5.75 -6.07 -12.79
CA LYS A 67 6.46 -5.70 -14.02
C LYS A 67 6.40 -6.81 -15.07
N GLU A 68 6.62 -8.07 -14.70
CA GLU A 68 6.57 -9.21 -15.63
C GLU A 68 5.16 -9.47 -16.18
N ILE A 69 4.11 -9.23 -15.38
CA ILE A 69 2.73 -9.30 -15.87
C ILE A 69 2.45 -8.18 -16.88
N LEU A 70 2.86 -6.95 -16.57
CA LEU A 70 2.64 -5.80 -17.46
C LEU A 70 3.40 -5.93 -18.78
N ARG A 71 4.59 -6.54 -18.78
CA ARG A 71 5.38 -6.78 -20.01
C ARG A 71 4.63 -7.62 -21.04
N LYS A 72 3.68 -8.47 -20.61
CA LYS A 72 2.84 -9.29 -21.50
C LYS A 72 1.68 -8.52 -22.13
N ILE A 73 1.35 -7.35 -21.61
CA ILE A 73 0.15 -6.58 -21.96
C ILE A 73 0.53 -5.28 -22.67
N VAL A 74 1.61 -4.63 -22.24
CA VAL A 74 2.06 -3.34 -22.77
C VAL A 74 2.94 -3.58 -24.01
N PRO A 75 2.70 -2.87 -25.14
CA PRO A 75 3.56 -2.95 -26.32
C PRO A 75 5.02 -2.67 -25.98
N ALA A 76 5.95 -3.44 -26.57
CA ALA A 76 7.37 -3.37 -26.26
C ALA A 76 7.95 -1.95 -26.40
N ASP A 77 7.55 -1.24 -27.45
CA ASP A 77 8.02 0.13 -27.76
C ASP A 77 7.62 1.17 -26.71
N SER A 78 6.64 0.86 -25.85
CA SER A 78 6.16 1.73 -24.78
C SER A 78 6.50 1.23 -23.36
N PHE A 79 7.16 0.07 -23.25
CA PHE A 79 7.34 -0.60 -21.96
C PHE A 79 8.35 0.08 -21.04
N ALA A 80 9.37 0.76 -21.59
CA ALA A 80 10.44 1.39 -20.80
C ALA A 80 9.91 2.35 -19.72
N SER A 81 8.86 3.12 -20.05
CA SER A 81 8.20 4.02 -19.10
C SER A 81 7.51 3.28 -17.94
N THR A 82 6.92 2.12 -18.24
CA THR A 82 6.25 1.26 -17.26
C THR A 82 7.27 0.58 -16.36
N GLU A 83 8.35 0.07 -16.94
CA GLU A 83 9.46 -0.54 -16.20
C GLU A 83 10.08 0.45 -15.21
N ALA A 84 10.44 1.66 -15.68
CA ALA A 84 10.98 2.70 -14.81
C ALA A 84 10.02 3.06 -13.66
N LYS A 85 8.71 3.04 -13.93
CA LYS A 85 7.70 3.30 -12.90
C LYS A 85 7.65 2.19 -11.85
N MET A 86 7.64 0.92 -12.27
CA MET A 86 7.67 -0.21 -11.34
C MET A 86 8.95 -0.24 -10.52
N ASP A 87 10.08 0.07 -11.13
CA ASP A 87 11.37 0.14 -10.44
C ASP A 87 11.40 1.28 -9.41
N SER A 88 10.75 2.41 -9.70
CA SER A 88 10.60 3.49 -8.71
C SER A 88 9.79 3.09 -7.48
N PHE A 89 8.80 2.20 -7.63
CA PHE A 89 8.04 1.67 -6.50
C PHE A 89 8.82 0.60 -5.74
N ALA A 90 9.52 -0.28 -6.46
CA ALA A 90 10.41 -1.28 -5.89
C ALA A 90 11.56 -0.64 -5.10
N ALA A 91 11.99 0.59 -5.41
CA ALA A 91 13.01 1.31 -4.65
C ALA A 91 12.58 1.64 -3.20
N GLY A 92 11.28 1.60 -2.89
CA GLY A 92 10.77 1.77 -1.54
C GLY A 92 11.12 0.61 -0.60
N ALA A 93 11.18 0.90 0.71
CA ALA A 93 11.50 -0.08 1.74
C ALA A 93 10.43 -1.18 1.94
N GLY A 94 9.19 -0.91 1.55
CA GLY A 94 8.08 -1.83 1.72
C GLY A 94 6.84 -1.42 0.92
N THR A 95 5.86 -2.32 0.89
CA THR A 95 4.58 -2.18 0.19
C THR A 95 3.46 -2.65 1.11
N VAL A 96 2.35 -1.91 1.13
CA VAL A 96 1.11 -2.34 1.81
C VAL A 96 0.07 -2.63 0.75
N LEU A 97 -0.41 -3.87 0.72
CA LEU A 97 -1.49 -4.31 -0.15
C LEU A 97 -2.79 -4.26 0.64
N PHE A 98 -3.77 -3.50 0.16
CA PHE A 98 -5.08 -3.35 0.80
C PHE A 98 -6.12 -4.21 0.07
N PHE A 99 -6.95 -4.90 0.84
CA PHE A 99 -8.02 -5.77 0.36
C PHE A 99 -9.28 -5.54 1.18
N GLU A 100 -10.40 -6.03 0.66
CA GLU A 100 -11.70 -6.03 1.34
C GLU A 100 -12.24 -7.46 1.37
N ASP A 101 -12.70 -7.88 2.54
CA ASP A 101 -13.36 -9.16 2.77
C ASP A 101 -14.72 -9.18 2.06
N GLN A 102 -14.76 -9.83 0.90
CA GLN A 102 -15.92 -9.82 0.02
C GLN A 102 -17.13 -10.53 0.62
N ASP A 103 -16.92 -11.51 1.49
CA ASP A 103 -18.02 -12.25 2.12
C ASP A 103 -18.76 -11.33 3.11
N VAL A 104 -18.01 -10.54 3.89
CA VAL A 104 -18.58 -9.51 4.75
C VAL A 104 -19.34 -8.46 3.94
N VAL A 105 -18.75 -7.94 2.87
CA VAL A 105 -19.39 -6.92 2.01
C VAL A 105 -20.70 -7.45 1.41
N LYS A 106 -20.69 -8.65 0.84
CA LYS A 106 -21.89 -9.27 0.25
C LYS A 106 -22.99 -9.49 1.27
N SER A 107 -22.65 -9.98 2.46
CA SER A 107 -23.63 -10.20 3.54
C SER A 107 -24.35 -8.92 4.00
N LEU A 108 -23.74 -7.75 3.78
CA LEU A 108 -24.34 -6.45 4.05
C LEU A 108 -25.14 -5.88 2.88
N GLN A 109 -24.78 -6.22 1.64
CA GLN A 109 -25.53 -5.82 0.44
C GLN A 109 -26.86 -6.57 0.29
N GLU A 110 -26.92 -7.80 0.81
CA GLU A 110 -28.13 -8.64 0.79
C GLU A 110 -29.14 -8.28 1.89
N LYS A 111 -28.79 -7.35 2.78
CA LYS A 111 -29.66 -6.82 3.85
C LYS A 111 -30.29 -5.50 3.46
#